data_AF-W0SEX8-F1
#
_entry.id   AF-W0SEX8-F1
#
_cell.length_a   1.000
_cell.length_b   1.000
_cell.length_c   1.000
_cell.angle_alpha   90.00
_cell.angle_beta   90.00
_cell.angle_gamma   90.00
#
_symmetry.space_group_name_H-M   'P 1'
#
loop_
_entity.id
_entity.type
_entity.pdbx_description
1 polymer ?
#
loop_
_entity_poly.entity_id
_entity_poly.type
_entity_poly.pdbx_seq_one_letter_code
_entity_poly.pdbx_strand_id
1 'polypeptide(L)'
;MIRRVALPLLGVAAFALMGTRAASAQPVIPGSTAFCLYEIPVDDAGKRRWINLGIVQFVEATRSELKISYGGGSFGAGHEAKIPVGSAEEAAAILEKMRRVAAACR
;
A
#
# COMPACT_ATOMS: atom_id res chain seq x y z
N MET A 1 -58.05 45.97 21.65
CA MET A 1 -57.86 44.69 20.94
C MET A 1 -56.41 44.27 21.12
N ILE A 2 -56.17 43.06 21.61
CA ILE A 2 -54.94 42.54 22.22
C ILE A 2 -54.01 41.89 21.18
N ARG A 3 -52.67 42.02 21.34
CA ARG A 3 -51.58 41.00 21.20
C ARG A 3 -50.25 41.75 20.98
N ARG A 4 -49.37 41.97 21.97
CA ARG A 4 -48.40 41.06 22.61
C ARG A 4 -47.58 40.14 21.68
N VAL A 5 -46.28 40.47 21.64
CA VAL A 5 -45.12 39.60 21.95
C VAL A 5 -44.49 38.78 20.81
N ALA A 6 -43.18 39.04 20.63
CA ALA A 6 -42.05 38.08 20.66
C ALA A 6 -41.09 38.29 19.49
N LEU A 7 -39.93 38.88 19.80
CA LEU A 7 -38.70 38.57 19.09
C LEU A 7 -38.18 37.23 19.63
N PRO A 8 -37.76 36.29 18.77
CA PRO A 8 -36.62 35.49 19.14
C PRO A 8 -35.54 35.56 18.07
N LEU A 9 -34.33 35.82 18.54
CA LEU A 9 -33.09 35.45 17.87
C LEU A 9 -33.17 33.95 17.53
N LEU A 10 -33.11 33.59 16.26
CA LEU A 10 -32.62 32.29 15.83
C LEU A 10 -31.21 32.48 15.27
N GLY A 11 -30.24 32.38 16.15
CA GLY A 11 -28.97 31.78 15.76
C GLY A 11 -29.12 30.27 15.84
N VAL A 12 -28.78 29.54 14.79
CA VAL A 12 -28.05 28.27 14.91
C VAL A 12 -27.22 28.10 13.64
N ALA A 13 -25.92 28.11 13.87
CA ALA A 13 -24.85 27.59 13.04
C ALA A 13 -25.28 26.53 12.01
N ALA A 14 -25.20 26.86 10.72
CA ALA A 14 -25.04 25.89 9.66
C ALA A 14 -23.59 25.36 9.67
N PHE A 15 -23.20 24.71 10.77
CA PHE A 15 -21.90 24.04 10.87
C PHE A 15 -22.00 22.65 10.22
N ALA A 16 -21.36 22.55 9.06
CA ALA A 16 -20.61 21.38 8.62
C ALA A 16 -21.25 20.00 8.82
N LEU A 17 -22.20 19.64 7.95
CA LEU A 17 -22.39 18.23 7.57
C LEU A 17 -21.45 17.88 6.40
N MET A 18 -20.16 18.16 6.55
CA MET A 18 -19.13 17.49 5.76
C MET A 18 -19.00 16.10 6.39
N GLY A 19 -19.76 15.16 5.84
CA GLY A 19 -19.67 13.75 6.20
C GLY A 19 -18.23 13.29 6.04
N THR A 20 -17.54 13.10 7.15
CA THR A 20 -16.33 12.29 7.20
C THR A 20 -16.76 10.87 6.89
N ARG A 21 -16.68 10.49 5.61
CA ARG A 21 -16.68 9.07 5.24
C ARG A 21 -15.45 8.47 5.92
N ALA A 22 -15.65 7.89 7.10
CA ALA A 22 -14.66 7.03 7.70
C ALA A 22 -14.39 5.93 6.66
N ALA A 23 -13.18 5.90 6.11
CA ALA A 23 -12.75 4.82 5.26
C ALA A 23 -12.74 3.57 6.14
N SER A 24 -13.73 2.69 5.97
CA SER A 24 -13.70 1.38 6.58
C SER A 24 -12.55 0.60 5.94
N ALA A 25 -11.58 0.19 6.75
CA ALA A 25 -10.61 -0.79 6.29
C ALA A 25 -11.39 -2.03 5.84
N GLN A 26 -11.26 -2.41 4.57
CA GLN A 26 -11.90 -3.63 4.09
C GLN A 26 -11.31 -4.83 4.84
N PRO A 27 -12.14 -5.83 5.19
CA PRO A 27 -11.64 -7.02 5.86
C PRO A 27 -10.56 -7.68 5.00
N VAL A 28 -9.45 -8.09 5.63
CA VAL A 28 -8.43 -8.91 4.97
C VAL A 28 -9.12 -10.23 4.60
N ILE A 29 -9.36 -10.43 3.31
CA ILE A 29 -9.96 -11.66 2.80
C ILE A 29 -8.85 -12.72 2.80
N PRO A 30 -8.96 -13.82 3.58
CA PRO A 30 -8.01 -14.93 3.50
C PRO A 30 -7.91 -15.43 2.05
N GLY A 31 -6.70 -15.68 1.55
CA GLY A 31 -6.43 -16.01 0.15
C GLY A 31 -6.34 -14.82 -0.81
N SER A 32 -6.62 -13.58 -0.39
CA SER A 32 -6.46 -12.40 -1.22
C SER A 32 -5.05 -11.85 -1.17
N THR A 33 -4.39 -11.78 -2.33
CA THR A 33 -3.08 -11.14 -2.49
C THR A 33 -3.17 -9.62 -2.69
N ALA A 34 -4.37 -9.02 -2.56
CA ALA A 34 -4.61 -7.61 -2.88
C ALA A 34 -3.71 -6.63 -2.11
N PHE A 35 -3.15 -7.04 -0.95
CA PHE A 35 -2.22 -6.23 -0.14
C PHE A 35 -1.05 -7.04 0.45
N CYS A 36 -0.46 -7.95 -0.34
CA CYS A 36 0.71 -8.72 0.11
C CYS A 36 2.00 -7.89 0.01
N LEU A 37 2.22 -7.00 0.98
CA LEU A 37 3.32 -6.03 0.93
C LEU A 37 4.64 -6.63 1.41
N TYR A 38 5.69 -6.41 0.62
CA TYR A 38 7.08 -6.64 0.97
C TYR A 38 7.85 -5.33 0.98
N GLU A 39 8.52 -5.00 2.09
CA GLU A 39 9.33 -3.80 2.18
C GLU A 39 10.66 -3.99 1.45
N ILE A 40 10.93 -3.10 0.51
CA ILE A 40 12.22 -2.99 -0.18
C ILE A 40 13.15 -2.18 0.73
N PRO A 41 14.45 -2.56 0.83
CA PRO A 41 15.43 -1.78 1.58
C PRO A 41 15.39 -0.29 1.20
N VAL A 42 15.61 0.54 2.23
CA VAL A 42 15.59 2.00 2.11
C VAL A 42 16.66 2.42 1.09
N ASP A 43 16.29 3.29 0.16
CA ASP A 43 17.27 3.87 -0.77
C ASP A 43 18.11 4.97 -0.11
N ASP A 44 19.13 5.45 -0.81
CA ASP A 44 20.03 6.50 -0.32
C ASP A 44 19.31 7.83 0.01
N ALA A 45 18.09 8.01 -0.53
CA ALA A 45 17.25 9.17 -0.24
C ALA A 45 16.37 8.99 1.02
N GLY A 46 16.52 7.87 1.74
CA GLY A 46 15.74 7.58 2.94
C GLY A 46 14.29 7.14 2.64
N LYS A 47 13.96 6.87 1.37
CA LYS A 47 12.59 6.52 0.98
C LYS A 47 12.31 5.06 1.27
N ARG A 48 11.31 4.81 2.10
CA ARG A 48 10.75 3.46 2.32
C ARG A 48 9.78 3.13 1.20
N ARG A 49 9.92 1.93 0.62
CA ARG A 49 9.09 1.47 -0.49
C ARG A 49 8.60 0.07 -0.21
N TRP A 50 7.37 -0.21 -0.62
CA TRP A 50 6.77 -1.53 -0.53
C TRP A 50 6.36 -1.97 -1.92
N ILE A 51 6.59 -3.24 -2.22
CA ILE A 51 6.07 -3.89 -3.42
C ILE A 51 4.96 -4.85 -3.01
N ASN A 52 3.86 -4.85 -3.76
CA ASN A 52 2.84 -5.86 -3.61
C ASN A 52 3.28 -7.13 -4.37
N LEU A 53 3.56 -8.21 -3.63
CA LEU A 53 4.00 -9.48 -4.19
C LEU A 53 2.93 -10.13 -5.10
N GLY A 54 1.65 -9.78 -4.92
CA GLY A 54 0.55 -10.28 -5.75
C GLY A 54 0.59 -9.84 -7.22
N ILE A 55 1.40 -8.82 -7.56
CA ILE A 55 1.54 -8.28 -8.93
C ILE A 55 2.97 -8.44 -9.50
N VAL A 56 3.83 -9.18 -8.80
CA VAL A 56 5.18 -9.50 -9.28
C VAL A 56 5.09 -10.54 -10.38
N GLN A 57 5.80 -10.31 -11.47
CA GLN A 57 5.77 -11.19 -12.65
C GLN A 57 6.98 -12.10 -12.70
N PHE A 58 8.16 -11.55 -12.46
CA PHE A 58 9.39 -12.32 -12.35
C PHE A 58 10.40 -11.60 -11.47
N VAL A 59 11.33 -12.39 -10.93
CA VAL A 59 12.44 -11.93 -10.10
C VAL A 59 13.72 -12.50 -10.69
N GLU A 60 14.71 -11.63 -10.94
CA GLU A 60 16.04 -12.02 -11.39
C GLU A 60 17.02 -11.84 -10.24
N ALA A 61 17.79 -12.88 -9.92
CA ALA A 61 18.81 -12.85 -8.87
C ALA A 61 20.19 -13.01 -9.49
N THR A 62 21.08 -12.06 -9.20
CA THR A 62 22.49 -12.08 -9.61
C THR A 62 23.39 -12.02 -8.39
N ARG A 63 24.70 -11.99 -8.60
CA ARG A 63 25.68 -11.83 -7.50
C ARG A 63 25.69 -10.44 -6.88
N SER A 64 25.13 -9.44 -7.55
CA SER A 64 25.21 -8.03 -7.16
C SER A 64 23.85 -7.34 -7.02
N GLU A 65 22.79 -7.95 -7.56
CA GLU A 65 21.45 -7.36 -7.60
C GLU A 65 20.36 -8.42 -7.56
N LEU A 66 19.30 -8.14 -6.82
CA LEU A 66 17.99 -8.77 -6.97
C LEU A 66 17.04 -7.77 -7.66
N LYS A 67 16.61 -8.09 -8.89
CA LYS A 67 15.67 -7.28 -9.67
C LYS A 67 14.28 -7.88 -9.59
N ILE A 68 13.28 -7.04 -9.30
CA ILE A 68 11.87 -7.44 -9.19
C ILE A 68 11.07 -6.68 -10.24
N SER A 69 10.46 -7.40 -11.16
CA SER A 69 9.64 -6.84 -12.24
C SER A 69 8.15 -7.01 -11.94
N TYR A 70 7.39 -5.91 -12.02
CA TYR A 70 5.97 -5.86 -11.67
C TYR A 70 5.20 -4.92 -12.58
N GLY A 71 3.89 -5.10 -12.70
CA GLY A 71 3.01 -4.14 -13.38
C GLY A 71 3.04 -4.10 -14.93
N GLY A 72 3.82 -4.94 -15.62
CA GLY A 72 3.85 -5.03 -17.09
C GLY A 72 2.95 -6.13 -17.65
N GLY A 73 1.68 -5.85 -17.90
CA GLY A 73 0.72 -6.85 -18.42
C GLY A 73 -0.51 -6.16 -18.97
N SER A 74 -1.71 -6.72 -18.80
CA SER A 74 -2.98 -6.00 -19.07
C SER A 74 -3.16 -4.72 -18.24
N PHE A 75 -2.25 -4.45 -17.29
CA PHE A 75 -2.27 -3.34 -16.34
C PHE A 75 -1.35 -2.16 -16.72
N GLY A 76 -0.65 -2.19 -17.87
CA GLY A 76 0.10 -1.04 -18.38
C GLY A 76 1.63 -1.23 -18.42
N ALA A 77 2.37 -0.12 -18.28
CA ALA A 77 3.82 -0.09 -18.36
C ALA A 77 4.47 -0.87 -17.21
N GLY A 78 5.43 -1.73 -17.54
CA GLY A 78 6.21 -2.46 -16.54
C GLY A 78 7.03 -1.54 -15.65
N HIS A 79 7.19 -1.95 -14.40
CA HIS A 79 8.02 -1.30 -13.39
C HIS A 79 9.05 -2.27 -12.84
N GLU A 80 10.16 -1.72 -12.35
CA GLU A 80 11.23 -2.50 -11.75
C GLU A 80 11.58 -1.93 -10.37
N ALA A 81 11.94 -2.82 -9.46
CA ALA A 81 12.59 -2.51 -8.20
C ALA A 81 13.90 -3.31 -8.11
N LYS A 82 14.95 -2.66 -7.62
CA LYS A 82 16.29 -3.22 -7.54
C LYS A 82 16.76 -3.19 -6.09
N ILE A 83 17.30 -4.32 -5.63
CA ILE A 83 17.92 -4.45 -4.31
C ILE A 83 19.39 -4.80 -4.56
N PRO A 84 20.34 -3.90 -4.26
CA PRO A 84 21.74 -4.24 -4.32
C PRO A 84 22.05 -5.29 -3.25
N VAL A 85 22.88 -6.27 -3.61
CA VAL A 85 23.34 -7.34 -2.72
C VAL A 85 24.84 -7.53 -2.89
N GLY A 86 25.52 -8.03 -1.86
CA GLY A 86 26.95 -8.34 -1.88
C GLY A 86 27.25 -9.75 -2.38
N SER A 87 26.26 -10.65 -2.45
CA SER A 87 26.48 -12.02 -2.92
C SER A 87 25.20 -12.70 -3.45
N ALA A 88 25.38 -13.85 -4.11
CA ALA A 88 24.26 -14.68 -4.57
C ALA A 88 23.49 -15.32 -3.40
N GLU A 89 24.19 -15.64 -2.30
CA GLU A 89 23.59 -16.17 -1.07
C GLU A 89 22.69 -15.12 -0.40
N GLU A 90 23.11 -13.86 -0.41
CA GLU A 90 22.28 -12.75 0.06
C GLU A 90 21.03 -12.58 -0.81
N ALA A 91 21.18 -12.61 -2.14
CA ALA A 91 20.04 -12.59 -3.07
C ALA A 91 19.06 -13.74 -2.78
N ALA A 92 19.58 -14.94 -2.58
CA ALA A 92 18.79 -16.13 -2.27
C ALA A 92 18.07 -16.00 -0.91
N ALA A 93 18.73 -15.45 0.11
CA ALA A 93 18.13 -15.21 1.41
C ALA A 93 16.97 -14.20 1.35
N ILE A 94 17.12 -13.14 0.56
CA ILE A 94 16.06 -12.16 0.31
C ILE A 94 14.89 -12.79 -0.45
N LEU A 95 15.18 -13.54 -1.52
CA LEU A 95 14.15 -14.24 -2.30
C LEU A 95 13.36 -15.22 -1.42
N GLU A 96 14.05 -15.97 -0.56
CA GLU A 96 13.43 -16.90 0.36
C GLU A 96 12.60 -16.18 1.44
N LYS A 97 13.02 -15.00 1.90
CA LYS A 97 12.18 -14.13 2.75
C LYS A 97 10.92 -13.67 2.01
N MET A 98 11.02 -13.26 0.75
CA MET A 98 9.85 -12.88 -0.06
C MET A 98 8.88 -14.05 -0.22
N ARG A 99 9.38 -15.27 -0.45
CA ARG A 99 8.56 -16.49 -0.52
C ARG A 99 7.80 -16.75 0.78
N ARG A 100 8.45 -16.60 1.94
CA ARG A 100 7.79 -16.73 3.24
C ARG A 100 6.70 -15.69 3.45
N VAL A 101 6.93 -14.43 3.09
CA VAL A 101 5.92 -13.37 3.17
C VAL A 101 4.74 -13.70 2.25
N ALA A 102 5.00 -14.05 0.99
CA ALA A 102 3.95 -14.44 0.05
C ALA A 102 3.12 -15.65 0.56
N ALA A 103 3.77 -16.62 1.20
CA ALA A 103 3.10 -17.77 1.79
C ALA A 103 2.21 -17.44 2.98
N ALA A 104 2.46 -16.32 3.68
CA ALA A 104 1.66 -15.84 4.79
C ALA A 104 0.48 -14.93 4.37
N CYS A 105 0.48 -14.43 3.13
CA CYS A 105 -0.58 -13.57 2.59
C CYS A 105 -1.83 -14.30 2.10
N ARG A 106 -1.91 -15.62 2.30
CA ARG A 106 -2.92 -16.51 1.74
C ARG A 106 -3.63 -17.26 2.86
#